data_AF-A0A6V7I823-F1
#
_entry.id   AF-A0A6V7I823-F1
#
_cell.length_a   1.000
_cell.length_b   1.000
_cell.length_c   1.000
_cell.angle_alpha   90.00
_cell.angle_beta   90.00
_cell.angle_gamma   90.00
#
_symmetry.space_group_name_H-M   'P 1'
#
loop_
_entity.id
_entity.type
_entity.pdbx_description
1 polymer ?
#
loop_
_entity_poly.entity_id
_entity_poly.type
_entity_poly.pdbx_seq_one_letter_code
_entity_poly.pdbx_strand_id
1 'polypeptide(L)' 'DILSWITWKVSGLPMNKIIGAGCNLDSARFRYLIAERIGIAPKSVHGFVIGEHGESQ' A
#
# COMPACT_ATOMS: atom_id res chain seq x y z
N ASP A 1 3.43 -6.92 -5.50
CA ASP A 1 2.38 -6.95 -6.54
C ASP A 1 2.33 -8.23 -7.39
N ILE A 2 3.47 -8.71 -7.89
CA ILE A 2 3.58 -9.95 -8.69
C ILE A 2 2.95 -11.17 -8.00
N LEU A 3 3.19 -11.37 -6.69
CA LEU A 3 2.63 -12.51 -5.96
C LEU A 3 1.09 -12.50 -5.93
N SER A 4 0.47 -11.31 -5.87
CA SER A 4 -1.01 -11.22 -5.93
C SER A 4 -1.52 -11.64 -7.31
N TRP A 5 -0.81 -11.26 -8.37
CA TRP A 5 -1.13 -11.72 -9.73
C TRP A 5 -0.96 -13.23 -9.88
N ILE A 6 0.15 -13.82 -9.40
CA ILE A 6 0.36 -15.28 -9.43
C ILE A 6 -0.75 -15.98 -8.65
N THR A 7 -1.09 -15.48 -7.46
CA THR A 7 -2.16 -16.04 -6.62
C THR A 7 -3.50 -16.02 -7.36
N TRP A 8 -3.83 -14.92 -8.05
CA TRP A 8 -5.03 -14.85 -8.88
C TRP A 8 -5.02 -15.91 -9.99
N LYS A 9 -3.90 -16.08 -10.70
CA LYS A 9 -3.79 -17.07 -11.78
C LYS A 9 -3.87 -18.51 -11.29
N VAL A 10 -3.25 -18.83 -10.17
CA VAL A 10 -3.15 -20.22 -9.66
C VAL A 10 -4.39 -20.63 -8.85
N SER A 11 -5.01 -19.71 -8.11
CA SER A 11 -6.17 -20.04 -7.26
C SER A 11 -7.48 -20.25 -8.03
N GLY A 12 -7.61 -19.70 -9.25
CA GLY A 12 -8.86 -19.73 -10.01
C GLY A 12 -10.00 -18.90 -9.41
N LEU A 13 -9.73 -18.14 -8.33
CA LEU A 13 -10.72 -17.28 -7.70
C LEU A 13 -11.01 -16.03 -8.55
N PRO A 14 -12.22 -15.46 -8.46
CA PRO A 14 -12.51 -14.20 -9.12
C PRO A 14 -11.64 -13.08 -8.54
N MET A 15 -11.27 -12.10 -9.37
CA MET A 15 -10.28 -11.07 -9.02
C MET A 15 -10.64 -10.28 -7.75
N ASN A 16 -11.93 -10.05 -7.48
CA ASN A 16 -12.41 -9.36 -6.28
C ASN A 16 -12.18 -10.12 -4.96
N LYS A 17 -11.70 -11.37 -5.03
CA LYS A 17 -11.27 -12.17 -3.87
C LYS A 17 -9.76 -12.16 -3.66
N ILE A 18 -9.00 -11.50 -4.53
CA ILE A 18 -7.55 -11.40 -4.46
C ILE A 18 -7.18 -9.95 -4.16
N ILE A 19 -6.74 -9.69 -2.93
CA ILE A 19 -6.34 -8.37 -2.48
C ILE A 19 -4.89 -8.45 -1.99
N GLY A 20 -4.01 -7.72 -2.67
CA GLY A 20 -2.64 -7.50 -2.22
C GLY A 20 -2.57 -6.35 -1.22
N ALA A 21 -1.63 -6.42 -0.28
CA ALA A 21 -1.38 -5.30 0.65
C ALA A 21 -0.91 -4.03 -0.09
N GLY A 22 -0.20 -4.20 -1.22
CA GLY A 22 0.28 -3.13 -2.09
C GLY A 22 0.98 -2.02 -1.31
N CYS A 23 0.65 -0.78 -1.63
CA CYS A 23 1.26 0.43 -1.06
C CYS A 23 0.62 0.89 0.27
N ASN A 24 -0.15 0.04 0.95
CA ASN A 24 -0.84 0.44 2.19
C ASN A 24 0.16 0.78 3.31
N LEU A 25 1.23 -0.02 3.45
CA LEU A 25 2.29 0.23 4.42
C LEU A 25 3.10 1.49 4.05
N ASP A 26 3.38 1.69 2.78
CA ASP A 26 4.12 2.86 2.29
C ASP A 26 3.31 4.14 2.51
N SER A 27 2.01 4.11 2.26
CA SER A 27 1.10 5.23 2.57
C SER A 27 1.02 5.50 4.07
N ALA A 28 1.08 4.47 4.92
CA ALA A 28 1.15 4.66 6.38
C ALA A 28 2.49 5.29 6.81
N ARG A 29 3.61 4.82 6.26
CA ARG A 29 4.96 5.38 6.51
C ARG A 29 5.08 6.83 6.03
N PHE A 30 4.57 7.13 4.84
CA PHE A 30 4.57 8.48 4.29
C PHE A 30 3.81 9.46 5.19
N ARG A 31 2.59 9.09 5.62
CA ARG A 31 1.81 9.89 6.57
C ARG A 31 2.50 10.04 7.92
N TYR A 32 3.17 9.00 8.41
CA TYR A 32 3.97 9.07 9.64
C TYR A 32 5.09 10.10 9.53
N LEU A 33 5.90 10.07 8.46
CA LEU A 33 7.02 11.00 8.28
C LEU A 33 6.57 12.45 8.18
N ILE A 34 5.47 12.72 7.47
CA ILE A 34 4.90 14.07 7.39
C ILE A 34 4.42 14.53 8.78
N ALA A 35 3.67 13.67 9.48
CA ALA A 35 3.13 13.98 10.80
C ALA A 35 4.22 14.26 11.84
N GLU A 36 5.31 13.48 11.82
CA GLU A 36 6.49 13.70 12.65
C GLU A 36 7.12 15.07 12.36
N ARG A 37 7.19 15.46 11.08
CA ARG A 37 7.79 16.73 10.67
C ARG A 37 6.98 17.97 11.10
N ILE A 38 5.65 17.86 11.16
CA ILE A 38 4.75 18.98 11.49
C ILE A 38 4.13 18.88 12.89
N GLY A 39 4.47 17.84 13.66
CA GLY A 39 4.06 17.68 15.05
C GLY A 39 2.57 17.38 15.26
N ILE A 40 1.92 16.65 14.34
CA ILE A 40 0.52 16.24 14.48
C ILE A 40 0.36 14.72 14.47
N ALA A 41 -0.85 14.22 14.72
CA ALA A 41 -1.12 12.78 14.62
C ALA A 41 -1.11 12.32 13.15
N PRO A 42 -0.48 11.17 12.79
CA PRO A 42 -0.49 10.63 11.42
C PRO A 42 -1.90 10.39 10.84
N LYS A 43 -2.87 10.12 11.71
CA LYS A 43 -4.30 9.98 11.37
C LYS A 43 -4.95 11.28 10.87
N SER A 44 -4.34 12.43 11.14
CA SER A 44 -4.75 13.74 10.62
C SER A 44 -4.02 14.13 9.33
N VAL A 45 -3.11 13.29 8.83
CA VAL A 45 -2.41 13.48 7.56
C VAL A 45 -3.05 12.59 6.50
N HIS A 46 -3.36 13.15 5.34
CA HIS A 46 -3.89 12.43 4.20
C HIS A 46 -2.88 12.47 3.05
N GLY A 47 -2.51 11.30 2.54
CA GLY A 47 -1.53 11.12 1.49
C GLY A 47 -1.46 9.67 1.08
N PHE A 48 -1.22 9.43 -0.22
CA PHE A 48 -1.22 8.11 -0.82
C PHE A 48 0.06 7.89 -1.59
N VAL A 49 0.64 6.72 -1.39
CA VAL A 49 1.71 6.16 -2.20
C VAL A 49 1.04 5.14 -3.11
N ILE A 50 1.27 5.22 -4.43
CA ILE A 50 0.60 4.42 -5.45
C ILE A 50 1.63 3.82 -6.40
N GLY A 51 1.34 2.64 -6.96
CA GLY A 51 2.25 1.95 -7.87
C GLY A 51 2.69 0.61 -7.30
N GLU A 52 3.97 0.28 -7.48
CA GLU A 52 4.56 -1.00 -7.06
C GLU A 52 5.14 -0.90 -5.65
N HIS A 53 4.78 -1.80 -4.75
CA HIS A 53 5.40 -1.86 -3.42
C HIS A 53 6.90 -2.19 -3.51
N GLY A 54 7.78 -1.23 -3.16
CA GLY A 54 9.23 -1.42 -3.18
C GLY A 54 10.02 -0.19 -3.65
N GLU A 55 11.21 -0.42 -4.21
CA GLU A 55 12.12 0.65 -4.68
C GLU A 55 11.67 1.33 -5.98
N SER A 56 10.70 0.76 -6.70
CA SER A 56 10.14 1.28 -7.95
C SER A 56 8.92 2.19 -7.74
N GLN A 57 8.79 2.74 -6.53
CA GLN A 57 7.84 3.81 -6.19
C GLN A 57 8.26 5.15 -6.81
#